data_AF-A0A1Z4I900-F1
#
_entry.id   AF-A0A1Z4I900-F1
#
_cell.length_a   1.000
_cell.length_b   1.000
_cell.length_c   1.000
_cell.angle_alpha   90.00
_cell.angle_beta   90.00
_cell.angle_gamma   90.00
#
_symmetry.space_group_name_H-M   'P 1'
#
loop_
_entity.id
_entity.type
_entity.pdbx_description
1 polymer ?
#
loop_
_entity_poly.entity_id
_entity_poly.type
_entity_poly.pdbx_seq_one_letter_code
_entity_poly.pdbx_strand_id
1 'polypeptide(L)'
;MELISGFIDTYLRLNATEEQALDTELKQANLVEEEAIMEIVTSWMEKGEQKIVKRQVKRRFNNIDSTLENRIDSLSVEQIENLADAIFDFQSLEDLNNWLDQQN
;
A
#
# COMPACT_ATOMS: atom_id res chain seq x y z
N MET A 1 -14.09 -15.48 -0.06
CA MET A 1 -14.59 -14.44 0.86
C MET A 1 -13.53 -13.93 1.84
N GLU A 2 -12.43 -14.66 2.09
CA GLU A 2 -11.36 -14.21 3.01
C GLU A 2 -10.63 -12.93 2.56
N LEU A 3 -10.48 -12.69 1.25
CA LEU A 3 -9.79 -11.51 0.71
C LEU A 3 -10.52 -10.19 1.01
N ILE A 4 -11.85 -10.20 1.11
CA ILE A 4 -12.65 -8.99 1.36
C ILE A 4 -12.71 -8.70 2.86
N SER A 5 -12.85 -9.72 3.71
CA SER A 5 -12.89 -9.54 5.18
C SER A 5 -11.61 -8.88 5.70
N GLY A 6 -10.42 -9.34 5.27
CA GLY A 6 -9.16 -8.73 5.72
C GLY A 6 -8.98 -7.26 5.32
N PHE A 7 -9.43 -6.88 4.12
CA PHE A 7 -9.41 -5.49 3.65
C PHE A 7 -10.34 -4.60 4.48
N ILE A 8 -11.55 -5.09 4.72
CA ILE A 8 -12.58 -4.37 5.44
C ILE A 8 -12.21 -4.24 6.90
N ASP A 9 -11.81 -5.31 7.58
CA ASP A 9 -11.41 -5.28 8.99
C ASP A 9 -10.21 -4.35 9.26
N THR A 10 -9.30 -4.23 8.29
CA THR A 10 -8.09 -3.40 8.43
C THR A 10 -8.36 -1.91 8.23
N TYR A 11 -9.22 -1.53 7.27
CA TYR A 11 -9.42 -0.14 6.86
C TYR A 11 -10.79 0.45 7.23
N LEU A 12 -11.80 -0.39 7.40
CA LEU A 12 -13.13 -0.04 7.89
C LEU A 12 -13.35 -0.75 9.23
N ARG A 13 -13.40 0.00 10.32
CA ARG A 13 -13.80 -0.57 11.62
C ARG A 13 -15.30 -0.79 11.65
N LEU A 14 -15.78 -1.70 10.81
CA LEU A 14 -17.18 -2.04 10.73
C LEU A 14 -17.57 -2.78 12.00
N ASN A 15 -18.70 -2.39 12.55
CA ASN A 15 -19.37 -3.22 13.54
C ASN A 15 -20.19 -4.31 12.84
N ALA A 16 -20.65 -5.32 13.59
CA ALA A 16 -21.39 -6.46 13.06
C ALA A 16 -22.64 -6.09 12.21
N THR A 17 -23.23 -4.92 12.45
CA THR A 17 -24.38 -4.42 11.69
C THR A 17 -23.97 -3.90 10.31
N GLU A 18 -22.85 -3.18 10.25
CA GLU A 18 -22.32 -2.61 9.01
C GLU A 18 -21.75 -3.69 8.10
N GLU A 19 -21.17 -4.75 8.68
CA GLU A 19 -20.69 -5.92 7.93
C GLU A 19 -21.85 -6.65 7.22
N GLN A 20 -22.98 -6.84 7.91
CA GLN A 20 -24.19 -7.41 7.31
C GLN A 20 -24.82 -6.52 6.24
N ALA A 21 -24.82 -5.20 6.45
CA ALA A 21 -25.33 -4.24 5.47
C ALA A 21 -24.49 -4.29 4.19
N LEU A 22 -23.17 -4.36 4.33
CA LEU A 22 -22.27 -4.44 3.20
C LEU A 22 -22.38 -5.77 2.44
N ASP A 23 -22.45 -6.90 3.15
CA ASP A 23 -22.67 -8.21 2.51
C ASP A 23 -23.98 -8.22 1.69
N THR A 24 -25.00 -7.50 2.18
CA THR A 24 -26.27 -7.34 1.46
C THR A 24 -26.13 -6.44 0.24
N GLU A 25 -25.43 -5.30 0.36
CA GLU A 25 -25.20 -4.37 -0.76
C GLU A 25 -24.34 -4.99 -1.87
N LEU A 26 -23.27 -5.70 -1.52
CA LEU A 26 -22.41 -6.39 -2.48
C LEU A 26 -23.19 -7.45 -3.29
N LYS A 27 -24.09 -8.18 -2.62
CA LYS A 27 -24.99 -9.14 -3.27
C LYS A 27 -26.01 -8.45 -4.17
N GLN A 28 -26.58 -7.31 -3.74
CA GLN A 28 -27.57 -6.55 -4.52
C GLN A 28 -26.97 -5.87 -5.75
N ALA A 29 -25.74 -5.36 -5.63
CA ALA A 29 -25.07 -4.69 -6.72
C ALA A 29 -24.62 -5.64 -7.84
N ASN A 30 -24.82 -6.96 -7.68
CA ASN A 30 -24.37 -8.01 -8.59
C ASN A 30 -22.86 -7.88 -8.91
N LEU A 31 -22.09 -7.28 -8.00
CA LEU A 31 -20.65 -7.01 -8.09
C LEU A 31 -19.82 -8.30 -7.90
N VAL A 32 -20.35 -9.46 -8.31
CA VAL A 32 -19.60 -10.72 -8.36
C VAL A 32 -18.77 -10.79 -9.65
N GLU A 33 -18.23 -9.65 -10.10
CA GLU A 33 -17.06 -9.66 -10.96
C GLU A 33 -15.87 -9.72 -10.02
N GLU A 34 -15.44 -10.95 -9.73
CA GLU A 34 -14.29 -11.27 -8.88
C GLU A 34 -13.06 -10.42 -9.26
N GLU A 35 -12.91 -10.09 -10.54
CA GLU A 35 -11.88 -9.17 -11.07
C GLU A 35 -12.02 -7.74 -10.58
N ALA A 36 -13.21 -7.13 -10.62
CA ALA A 36 -13.40 -5.73 -10.18
C ALA A 36 -13.16 -5.59 -8.67
N ILE A 37 -13.59 -6.58 -7.89
CA ILE A 37 -13.31 -6.63 -6.45
C ILE A 37 -11.81 -6.85 -6.21
N MET A 38 -11.18 -7.76 -6.94
CA MET A 38 -9.75 -8.02 -6.84
C MET A 38 -8.95 -6.76 -7.16
N GLU A 39 -9.24 -6.07 -8.27
CA GLU A 39 -8.57 -4.83 -8.67
C GLU A 39 -8.68 -3.73 -7.59
N ILE A 40 -9.86 -3.57 -6.98
CA ILE A 40 -10.05 -2.62 -5.87
C ILE A 40 -9.15 -3.01 -4.70
N VAL A 41 -9.23 -4.26 -4.23
CA VAL A 41 -8.47 -4.72 -3.07
C VAL A 41 -6.96 -4.58 -3.30
N THR A 42 -6.46 -4.99 -4.47
CA THR A 42 -5.03 -4.86 -4.81
C THR A 42 -4.62 -3.40 -4.84
N SER A 43 -5.33 -2.51 -5.55
CA SER A 43 -4.97 -1.09 -5.66
C SER A 43 -4.85 -0.37 -4.32
N TRP A 44 -5.70 -0.71 -3.34
CA TRP A 44 -5.65 -0.08 -2.02
C TRP A 44 -4.52 -0.61 -1.13
N MET A 45 -4.20 -1.91 -1.24
CA MET A 45 -3.04 -2.48 -0.54
C MET A 45 -1.74 -1.80 -1.00
N GLU A 46 -1.55 -1.69 -2.32
CA GLU A 46 -0.39 -1.04 -2.92
C GLU A 46 -0.25 0.43 -2.46
N LYS A 47 -1.36 1.19 -2.46
CA LYS A 47 -1.38 2.58 -1.97
C LYS A 47 -1.07 2.67 -0.48
N GLY A 48 -1.52 1.70 0.30
CA GLY A 48 -1.25 1.61 1.73
C GLY A 48 0.24 1.46 2.02
N GLU A 49 0.88 0.51 1.36
CA GLU A 49 2.31 0.22 1.51
C GLU A 49 3.18 1.38 1.04
N GLN A 50 2.91 1.95 -0.15
CA GLN A 50 3.61 3.14 -0.64
C GLN A 50 3.53 4.29 0.36
N LYS A 51 2.36 4.55 0.94
CA LYS A 51 2.17 5.61 1.93
C LYS A 51 2.99 5.38 3.19
N ILE A 52 3.08 4.13 3.66
CA ILE A 52 3.86 3.77 4.84
C ILE A 52 5.35 3.97 4.57
N VAL A 53 5.87 3.42 3.47
CA VAL A 53 7.29 3.52 3.10
C VAL A 53 7.69 4.98 2.90
N LYS A 54 6.90 5.78 2.17
CA LYS A 54 7.14 7.23 2.04
C LYS A 54 7.22 7.95 3.37
N ARG A 55 6.36 7.59 4.33
CA ARG A 55 6.40 8.17 5.67
C ARG A 55 7.65 7.74 6.44
N GLN A 56 8.09 6.49 6.30
CA GLN A 56 9.34 6.01 6.91
C GLN A 56 10.56 6.76 6.33
N VAL A 57 10.64 6.90 5.01
CA VAL A 57 11.69 7.64 4.31
C VAL A 57 11.73 9.11 4.77
N LYS A 58 10.58 9.80 4.78
CA LYS A 58 10.49 11.19 5.25
C LYS A 58 10.91 11.33 6.71
N ARG A 59 10.55 10.37 7.57
CA ARG A 59 10.94 10.37 9.00
C ARG A 59 12.42 10.11 9.21
N ARG A 60 13.04 9.22 8.42
CA ARG A 60 14.46 8.87 8.58
C ARG A 60 15.37 10.00 8.09
N PHE A 61 15.01 10.66 6.99
CA PHE A 61 15.89 11.63 6.32
C PHE A 61 15.45 13.09 6.46
N ASN A 62 14.47 13.39 7.33
CA ASN A 62 13.96 14.73 7.69
C ASN A 62 13.36 15.61 6.57
N ASN A 63 13.46 15.22 5.31
CA ASN A 63 12.56 15.50 4.19
C ASN A 63 13.29 15.12 2.91
N ILE A 64 12.67 14.27 2.09
CA ILE A 64 13.13 13.97 0.73
C ILE A 64 12.57 15.03 -0.24
N ASP A 65 13.29 15.29 -1.32
CA ASP A 65 12.83 16.22 -2.36
C ASP A 65 11.75 15.56 -3.23
N SER A 66 11.08 16.37 -4.07
CA SER A 66 10.04 15.86 -4.97
C SER A 66 10.56 14.83 -5.98
N THR A 67 11.85 14.91 -6.32
CA THR A 67 12.50 13.95 -7.24
C THR A 67 12.52 12.56 -6.63
N LEU A 68 12.98 12.42 -5.39
CA LEU A 68 12.99 11.16 -4.65
C LEU A 68 11.57 10.65 -4.36
N GLU A 69 10.63 11.54 -4.05
CA GLU A 69 9.23 11.16 -3.88
C GLU A 69 8.68 10.50 -5.16
N ASN A 70 8.90 11.10 -6.32
CA ASN A 70 8.44 10.56 -7.59
C ASN A 70 9.08 9.20 -7.91
N ARG A 71 10.37 9.02 -7.59
CA ARG A 71 11.06 7.73 -7.76
C ARG A 71 10.45 6.63 -6.89
N ILE A 72 10.11 6.96 -5.65
CA ILE A 72 9.43 6.02 -4.74
C ILE A 72 8.02 5.72 -5.24
N ASP A 73 7.29 6.72 -5.74
CA ASP A 73 5.94 6.54 -6.30
C ASP A 73 5.93 5.68 -7.57
N SER A 74 7.06 5.56 -8.29
CA SER A 74 7.20 4.70 -9.47
C SER A 74 7.62 3.25 -9.18
N LEU A 75 7.92 2.91 -7.93
CA LEU A 75 8.32 1.55 -7.55
C LEU A 75 7.14 0.57 -7.65
N SER A 76 7.44 -0.66 -8.06
CA SER A 76 6.49 -1.77 -7.97
C SER A 76 6.21 -2.15 -6.51
N VAL A 77 5.15 -2.92 -6.28
CA VAL A 77 4.78 -3.42 -4.94
C VAL A 77 5.93 -4.19 -4.29
N GLU A 78 6.52 -5.13 -5.04
CA GLU A 78 7.66 -5.92 -4.57
C GLU A 78 8.86 -5.02 -4.22
N GLN A 79 9.11 -3.96 -5.00
CA GLN A 79 10.17 -3.00 -4.68
C GLN A 79 9.84 -2.18 -3.43
N ILE A 80 8.58 -1.83 -3.21
CA ILE A 80 8.12 -1.14 -2.01
C ILE A 80 8.28 -2.02 -0.76
N GLU A 81 7.91 -3.30 -0.83
CA GLU A 81 8.13 -4.26 0.24
C GLU A 81 9.63 -4.40 0.57
N ASN A 82 10.47 -4.59 -0.46
CA ASN A 82 11.92 -4.68 -0.29
C ASN A 82 12.52 -3.38 0.31
N LEU A 83 12.01 -2.21 -0.09
CA LEU A 83 12.41 -0.93 0.50
C LEU A 83 12.00 -0.82 1.96
N ALA A 84 10.82 -1.33 2.33
CA ALA A 84 10.33 -1.31 3.70
C ALA A 84 11.26 -2.05 4.68
N ASP A 85 11.94 -3.10 4.22
CA ASP A 85 12.94 -3.83 5.01
C ASP A 85 14.32 -3.15 4.94
N ALA A 86 14.81 -2.85 3.74
CA ALA A 86 16.15 -2.31 3.53
C ALA A 86 16.35 -0.91 4.14
N ILE A 87 15.28 -0.12 4.26
CA ILE A 87 15.34 1.23 4.82
C ILE A 87 15.91 1.26 6.24
N PHE A 88 15.77 0.17 7.00
CA PHE A 88 16.28 0.10 8.37
C PHE A 88 17.82 0.07 8.42
N ASP A 89 18.47 -0.40 7.36
CA ASP A 89 19.92 -0.52 7.24
C ASP A 89 20.60 0.75 6.72
N PHE A 90 19.87 1.65 6.05
CA PHE A 90 20.44 2.84 5.41
C PHE A 90 21.01 3.85 6.41
N GLN A 91 22.29 4.20 6.29
CA GLN A 91 22.93 5.17 7.18
C GLN A 91 22.75 6.61 6.68
N SER A 92 22.47 6.79 5.39
CA SER A 92 22.43 8.08 4.72
C SER A 92 21.42 8.12 3.57
N LEU A 93 21.16 9.34 3.07
CA LEU A 93 20.38 9.55 1.85
C LEU A 93 21.09 8.99 0.60
N GLU A 94 22.41 8.82 0.63
CA GLU A 94 23.18 8.24 -0.46
C GLU A 94 22.87 6.75 -0.60
N ASP A 95 22.71 6.02 0.51
CA ASP A 95 22.31 4.60 0.50
C ASP A 95 20.93 4.42 -0.16
N LEU A 96 19.98 5.30 0.15
CA LEU A 96 18.66 5.30 -0.48
C LEU A 96 18.76 5.57 -1.99
N ASN A 97 19.56 6.56 -2.41
CA ASN A 97 19.74 6.86 -3.83
C ASN A 97 20.36 5.69 -4.58
N ASN A 98 21.42 5.09 -4.02
CA ASN A 98 22.09 3.93 -4.60
C ASN A 98 21.13 2.74 -4.71
N TRP A 99 20.31 2.50 -3.69
CA TRP A 99 19.30 1.45 -3.73
C TRP A 99 18.26 1.72 -4.82
N LEU A 100 17.74 2.94 -4.92
CA LEU A 100 16.78 3.33 -5.96
C LEU A 100 17.39 3.27 -7.36
N ASP A 101 18.70 3.50 -7.52
CA ASP A 101 19.40 3.39 -8.80
C ASP A 101 19.52 1.93 -9.26
N GLN A 102 19.55 0.98 -8.32
CA GLN A 102 19.54 -0.46 -8.60
C GLN A 102 18.15 -1.01 -8.94
N GLN A 103 17.10 -0.20 -8.74
CA GLN A 103 15.71 -0.55 -9.06
C GLN A 103 15.26 -0.11 -10.46
N ASN A 104 16.14 0.53 -11.24
CA ASN A 104 15.93 0.92 -12.64
C ASN A 104 16.19 -0.21 -13.62
#